data_AF-A0A3A4F3R1-F1
#
_entry.id   AF-A0A3A4F3R1-F1
#
_cell.length_a   1.000
_cell.length_b   1.000
_cell.length_c   1.000
_cell.angle_alpha   90.00
_cell.angle_beta   90.00
_cell.angle_gamma   90.00
#
_symmetry.space_group_name_H-M   'P 1'
#
loop_
_entity.id
_entity.type
_entity.pdbx_description
1 polymer ?
#
loop_
_entity_poly.entity_id
_entity_poly.type
_entity_poly.pdbx_seq_one_letter_code
_entity_poly.pdbx_strand_id
1 'polypeptide(L)'
;MAVSLHGLRWKIAAAALFTRTARRLGRIPASAWLIRNTAARLQPRDQEATGTYRGIAADLLTRTLPADEQADGITYDPVAGLVPGTPVERPRPIDLAARAINSPSAGNHLAAAAAHRKPYVSDLSAAVNHYEQAFAVNPKDLRAVEGALTIGARTHYDWPRIWNVVQVLTPRRGPLRAGTGFWDELSRIFAQAPGPHAVQCAKTMLEDHRGELPSLHQLLLEAIAARMQFLGEFAVGFQVREAAARNRVKELAGIPLESGIWLKHLLGAYAYLEDHQWLRATAKTPPVDRSDPRTRLHAQKLHADAALIMGDAAPLQGHTLDRRHTMRLPGEEGMSELVEGKRIAVVGPSSGDGLGELIESFDVVVRTRHAPAGTYEHAGGRTDIAYYAGRDLLRDFAEISAAAESGTFQRAVTRPFFVEAPSLQKWPQWLRPARFEQGLYFRGAPMGLQRIVYDLLQFQPAELAVFNADLYAGETFAASGYRASYSAFGPHNQTNDVVIMHDLAYEFRWTARLHQAGLITAHGTTAEVLSLSENDYLSRLESGPLGVGSKAREGGVS
;
A
#
# COMPACT_ATOMS: atom_id res chain seq x y z
N MET A 1 0.43 -3.10 -8.36
CA MET A 1 1.37 -3.54 -9.41
C MET A 1 2.06 -2.30 -9.89
N ALA A 2 3.24 -2.04 -9.35
CA ALA A 2 4.14 -1.05 -9.93
C ALA A 2 4.98 -1.76 -10.98
N VAL A 3 4.39 -1.96 -12.18
CA VAL A 3 5.22 -2.33 -13.33
C VAL A 3 6.16 -1.14 -13.56
N SER A 4 7.46 -1.39 -13.49
CA SER A 4 8.51 -0.40 -13.74
C SER A 4 8.70 -0.20 -15.25
N LEU A 5 8.95 1.04 -15.69
CA LEU A 5 8.58 1.52 -17.03
C LEU A 5 9.73 2.10 -17.84
N HIS A 6 10.93 1.52 -17.73
CA HIS A 6 12.04 1.97 -18.56
C HIS A 6 11.72 1.80 -20.06
N GLY A 7 11.58 2.93 -20.78
CA GLY A 7 11.20 2.97 -22.19
C GLY A 7 9.71 2.80 -22.50
N LEU A 8 8.81 2.87 -21.52
CA LEU A 8 7.36 2.69 -21.71
C LEU A 8 6.57 4.01 -21.78
N ARG A 9 7.18 5.18 -21.58
CA ARG A 9 6.52 6.50 -21.73
C ARG A 9 5.66 6.58 -22.99
N TRP A 10 6.23 6.21 -24.14
CA TRP A 10 5.52 6.20 -25.41
C TRP A 10 4.45 5.10 -25.51
N LYS A 11 4.64 3.96 -24.85
CA LYS A 11 3.63 2.89 -24.82
C LYS A 11 2.44 3.25 -23.94
N ILE A 12 2.65 3.93 -22.82
CA ILE A 12 1.57 4.46 -21.95
C ILE A 12 0.79 5.52 -22.71
N ALA A 13 1.48 6.47 -23.36
CA ALA A 13 0.84 7.48 -24.18
C ALA A 13 0.05 6.86 -25.35
N ALA A 14 0.63 5.88 -26.05
CA ALA A 14 -0.04 5.15 -27.12
C ALA A 14 -1.26 4.36 -26.63
N ALA A 15 -1.14 3.68 -25.47
CA ALA A 15 -2.25 2.97 -24.85
C ALA A 15 -3.36 3.94 -24.43
N ALA A 16 -3.03 5.12 -23.89
CA ALA A 16 -4.01 6.15 -23.55
C ALA A 16 -4.80 6.62 -24.78
N LEU A 17 -4.10 6.89 -25.90
CA LEU A 17 -4.73 7.28 -27.16
C LEU A 17 -5.61 6.16 -27.73
N PHE A 18 -5.12 4.92 -27.69
CA PHE A 18 -5.86 3.74 -28.11
C PHE A 18 -7.13 3.55 -27.27
N THR A 19 -7.02 3.49 -25.94
CA THR A 19 -8.14 3.31 -25.01
C THR A 19 -9.19 4.41 -25.17
N ARG A 20 -8.76 5.67 -25.30
CA ARG A 20 -9.67 6.80 -25.56
C ARG A 20 -10.44 6.64 -26.87
N THR A 21 -9.76 6.18 -27.92
CA THR A 21 -10.38 5.95 -29.24
C THR A 21 -11.35 4.77 -29.20
N ALA A 22 -10.90 3.63 -28.66
CA ALA A 22 -11.70 2.43 -28.48
C ALA A 22 -12.97 2.70 -27.66
N ARG A 23 -12.87 3.50 -26.60
CA ARG A 23 -14.01 3.87 -25.75
C ARG A 23 -15.03 4.74 -26.48
N ARG A 24 -14.59 5.68 -27.32
CA ARG A 24 -15.50 6.47 -28.17
C ARG A 24 -16.26 5.57 -29.14
N LEU A 25 -15.57 4.62 -29.76
CA LEU A 25 -16.18 3.64 -30.65
C LEU A 25 -17.11 2.68 -29.88
N GLY A 26 -16.73 2.23 -28.68
CA GLY A 26 -17.51 1.33 -27.84
C GLY A 26 -18.87 1.86 -27.37
N ARG A 27 -19.16 3.15 -27.59
CA ARG A 27 -20.51 3.73 -27.39
C ARG A 27 -21.46 3.45 -28.54
N ILE A 28 -20.94 3.03 -29.69
CA ILE A 28 -21.72 2.65 -30.87
C ILE A 28 -22.00 1.14 -30.76
N PRO A 29 -23.27 0.67 -30.77
CA PRO A 29 -23.61 -0.73 -30.52
C PRO A 29 -22.85 -1.74 -31.41
N ALA A 30 -22.73 -1.47 -32.71
CA ALA A 30 -21.99 -2.33 -33.65
C ALA A 30 -20.50 -2.43 -33.31
N SER A 31 -19.87 -1.30 -32.95
CA SER A 31 -18.47 -1.27 -32.53
C SER A 31 -18.26 -1.92 -31.17
N ALA A 32 -19.20 -1.74 -30.22
CA ALA A 32 -19.17 -2.41 -28.92
C ALA A 32 -19.20 -3.94 -29.08
N TRP A 33 -20.04 -4.45 -29.97
CA TRP A 33 -20.09 -5.86 -30.32
C TRP A 33 -18.76 -6.36 -30.91
N LEU A 34 -18.16 -5.59 -31.82
CA LEU A 34 -16.86 -5.93 -32.41
C LEU A 34 -15.73 -5.96 -31.37
N ILE A 35 -15.71 -4.98 -30.46
CA ILE A 35 -14.75 -4.91 -29.36
C ILE A 35 -14.91 -6.11 -28.43
N ARG A 36 -16.14 -6.47 -28.03
CA ARG A 36 -16.43 -7.68 -27.22
C ARG A 36 -15.91 -8.94 -27.88
N ASN A 37 -16.21 -9.14 -29.16
CA ASN A 37 -15.76 -10.32 -29.89
C ASN A 37 -14.24 -10.37 -30.05
N THR A 38 -13.60 -9.22 -30.29
CA THR A 38 -12.14 -9.13 -30.38
C THR A 38 -11.50 -9.46 -29.04
N ALA A 39 -12.02 -8.90 -27.94
CA ALA A 39 -11.56 -9.20 -26.59
C ALA A 39 -11.71 -10.70 -26.27
N ALA A 40 -12.88 -11.29 -26.56
CA ALA A 40 -13.13 -12.72 -26.36
C ALA A 40 -12.18 -13.63 -27.17
N ARG A 41 -11.83 -13.23 -28.40
CA ARG A 41 -10.85 -13.96 -29.25
C ARG A 41 -9.41 -13.83 -28.75
N LEU A 42 -9.08 -12.71 -28.10
CA LEU A 42 -7.76 -12.47 -27.51
C LEU A 42 -7.60 -13.13 -26.14
N GLN A 43 -8.70 -13.49 -25.47
CA GLN A 43 -8.66 -14.16 -24.18
C GLN A 43 -7.93 -15.51 -24.31
N PRO A 44 -6.82 -15.74 -23.56
CA PRO A 44 -6.15 -17.03 -23.57
C PRO A 44 -7.08 -18.11 -22.99
N ARG A 45 -7.19 -19.27 -23.66
CA ARG A 45 -8.08 -20.37 -23.25
C ARG A 45 -7.55 -21.16 -22.04
N ASP A 46 -6.23 -21.26 -21.90
CA ASP A 46 -5.58 -22.12 -20.89
C ASP A 46 -4.48 -21.41 -20.08
N GLN A 47 -4.46 -20.07 -20.12
CA GLN A 47 -3.46 -19.27 -19.39
C GLN A 47 -4.13 -18.13 -18.66
N GLU A 48 -3.48 -17.63 -17.61
CA GLU A 48 -3.93 -16.41 -16.95
C GLU A 48 -3.92 -15.24 -17.96
N ALA A 49 -5.03 -14.50 -18.05
CA ALA A 49 -5.17 -13.36 -18.96
C ALA A 49 -4.04 -12.34 -18.77
N THR A 50 -3.69 -12.04 -17.53
CA THR A 50 -2.64 -11.07 -17.20
C THR A 50 -1.24 -11.59 -17.58
N GLY A 51 -1.08 -12.90 -17.78
CA GLY A 51 0.17 -13.58 -18.14
C GLY A 51 0.64 -13.36 -19.58
N THR A 52 -0.22 -12.84 -20.45
CA THR A 52 0.05 -12.76 -21.90
C THR A 52 -0.27 -11.39 -22.47
N TYR A 53 0.44 -10.98 -23.53
CA TYR A 53 0.09 -9.74 -24.26
C TYR A 53 -1.34 -9.78 -24.82
N ARG A 54 -1.83 -10.96 -25.22
CA ARG A 54 -3.20 -11.12 -25.72
C ARG A 54 -4.23 -10.90 -24.63
N GLY A 55 -4.06 -11.50 -23.45
CA GLY A 55 -4.99 -11.30 -22.35
C GLY A 55 -4.93 -9.89 -21.75
N ILE A 56 -3.77 -9.23 -21.73
CA ILE A 56 -3.67 -7.81 -21.39
C ILE A 56 -4.45 -6.95 -22.41
N ALA A 57 -4.31 -7.23 -23.70
CA ALA A 57 -5.07 -6.53 -24.74
C ALA A 57 -6.58 -6.81 -24.64
N ALA A 58 -6.97 -8.04 -24.33
CA ALA A 58 -8.37 -8.42 -24.11
C ALA A 58 -8.97 -7.66 -22.92
N ASP A 59 -8.25 -7.57 -21.80
CA ASP A 59 -8.66 -6.81 -20.61
C ASP A 59 -8.78 -5.31 -20.92
N LEU A 60 -7.78 -4.73 -21.61
CA LEU A 60 -7.84 -3.32 -22.04
C LEU A 60 -9.05 -3.03 -22.93
N LEU A 61 -9.34 -3.89 -23.91
CA LEU A 61 -10.52 -3.76 -24.77
C LEU A 61 -11.81 -3.90 -23.96
N THR A 62 -11.88 -4.87 -23.05
CA THR A 62 -13.07 -5.08 -22.20
C THR A 62 -13.36 -3.85 -21.36
N ARG A 63 -12.32 -3.20 -20.80
CA ARG A 63 -12.45 -1.94 -20.04
C ARG A 63 -12.85 -0.72 -20.86
N THR A 64 -12.83 -0.80 -22.19
CA THR A 64 -13.30 0.29 -23.06
C THR A 64 -14.80 0.23 -23.32
N LEU A 65 -15.44 -0.90 -23.00
CA LEU A 65 -16.87 -1.07 -23.12
C LEU A 65 -17.61 -0.34 -21.98
N PRO A 66 -18.87 0.10 -22.20
CA PRO A 66 -19.71 0.61 -21.13
C PRO A 66 -19.81 -0.40 -19.98
N ALA A 67 -19.75 0.09 -18.73
CA ALA A 67 -19.99 -0.74 -17.56
C ALA A 67 -21.43 -1.25 -17.57
N ASP A 68 -21.65 -2.44 -17.03
CA ASP A 68 -22.99 -2.96 -16.81
C ASP A 68 -23.63 -2.19 -15.65
N GLU A 69 -24.72 -1.47 -15.90
CA GLU A 69 -25.38 -0.61 -14.91
C GLU A 69 -26.27 -1.40 -13.93
N GLN A 70 -26.50 -2.69 -14.18
CA GLN A 70 -27.44 -3.53 -13.41
C GLN A 70 -26.77 -4.37 -12.30
N ALA A 71 -25.64 -3.93 -11.74
CA ALA A 71 -24.94 -4.71 -10.73
C ALA A 71 -25.47 -4.44 -9.30
N ASP A 72 -26.13 -5.43 -8.68
CA ASP A 72 -26.73 -5.34 -7.34
C ASP A 72 -25.74 -5.60 -6.17
N GLY A 73 -24.43 -5.57 -6.41
CA GLY A 73 -23.40 -5.94 -5.43
C GLY A 73 -22.31 -4.89 -5.24
N ILE A 74 -21.39 -5.16 -4.30
CA ILE A 74 -20.19 -4.36 -4.06
C ILE A 74 -18.97 -5.22 -4.37
N THR A 75 -18.04 -4.69 -5.16
CA THR A 75 -16.75 -5.33 -5.46
C THR A 75 -15.60 -4.41 -5.09
N TYR A 76 -14.42 -5.01 -4.87
CA TYR A 76 -13.21 -4.24 -4.65
C TYR A 76 -12.43 -4.12 -5.95
N ASP A 77 -12.43 -2.91 -6.52
CA ASP A 77 -11.54 -2.52 -7.58
C ASP A 77 -10.23 -1.99 -6.98
N PRO A 78 -9.05 -2.58 -7.32
CA PRO A 78 -7.78 -2.12 -6.78
C PRO A 78 -7.47 -0.64 -7.06
N VAL A 79 -8.13 -0.03 -8.05
CA VAL A 79 -7.97 1.35 -8.54
C VAL A 79 -9.07 2.24 -7.96
N ALA A 80 -10.32 1.87 -8.20
CA ALA A 80 -11.50 2.68 -7.87
C ALA A 80 -12.07 2.39 -6.47
N GLY A 81 -11.43 1.50 -5.68
CA GLY A 81 -11.91 1.15 -4.36
C GLY A 81 -13.17 0.31 -4.39
N LEU A 82 -14.15 0.62 -3.54
CA LEU A 82 -15.41 -0.11 -3.49
C LEU A 82 -16.34 0.41 -4.57
N VAL A 83 -16.74 -0.44 -5.52
CA VAL A 83 -17.60 -0.05 -6.64
C VAL A 83 -18.79 -1.00 -6.79
N PRO A 84 -19.91 -0.52 -7.35
CA PRO A 84 -20.99 -1.42 -7.76
C PRO A 84 -20.47 -2.49 -8.71
N GLY A 85 -20.82 -3.74 -8.46
CA GLY A 85 -20.34 -4.87 -9.24
C GLY A 85 -20.86 -6.20 -8.71
N THR A 86 -20.99 -7.17 -9.59
CA THR A 86 -21.29 -8.55 -9.21
C THR A 86 -19.99 -9.21 -8.73
N PRO A 87 -19.93 -9.73 -7.49
CA PRO A 87 -18.80 -10.50 -7.03
C PRO A 87 -18.54 -11.68 -7.99
N VAL A 88 -17.34 -11.72 -8.57
CA VAL A 88 -16.95 -12.81 -9.45
C VAL A 88 -16.45 -13.96 -8.58
N GLU A 89 -16.99 -15.16 -8.78
CA GLU A 89 -16.47 -16.36 -8.13
C GLU A 89 -14.99 -16.53 -8.48
N ARG A 90 -14.15 -16.57 -7.44
CA ARG A 90 -12.70 -16.63 -7.62
C ARG A 90 -12.23 -18.08 -7.53
N PRO A 91 -11.37 -18.54 -8.45
CA PRO A 91 -10.74 -19.84 -8.32
C PRO A 91 -10.05 -19.99 -6.96
N ARG A 92 -10.16 -21.16 -6.34
CA ARG A 92 -9.52 -21.41 -5.05
C ARG A 92 -8.01 -21.45 -5.25
N PRO A 93 -7.21 -21.01 -4.24
CA PRO A 93 -5.75 -21.06 -4.34
C PRO A 93 -5.22 -22.45 -4.73
N ILE A 94 -5.81 -23.52 -4.17
CA ILE A 94 -5.43 -24.91 -4.46
C ILE A 94 -5.63 -25.29 -5.94
N ASP A 95 -6.71 -24.83 -6.57
CA ASP A 95 -7.01 -25.13 -7.97
C ASP A 95 -6.02 -24.39 -8.90
N LEU A 96 -5.65 -23.16 -8.55
CA LEU A 96 -4.65 -22.37 -9.27
C LEU A 96 -3.24 -22.96 -9.13
N ALA A 97 -2.88 -23.43 -7.93
CA ALA A 97 -1.61 -24.11 -7.68
C ALA A 97 -1.51 -25.43 -8.48
N ALA A 98 -2.57 -26.25 -8.45
CA ALA A 98 -2.64 -27.48 -9.25
C ALA A 98 -2.51 -27.18 -10.76
N ARG A 99 -3.17 -26.13 -11.26
CA ARG A 99 -3.02 -25.68 -12.65
C ARG A 99 -1.59 -25.25 -12.98
N ALA A 100 -0.92 -24.54 -12.07
CA ALA A 100 0.47 -24.11 -12.26
C ALA A 100 1.45 -25.30 -12.31
N ILE A 101 1.16 -26.38 -11.60
CA ILE A 101 1.94 -27.63 -11.65
C ILE A 101 1.67 -28.39 -12.95
N ASN A 102 0.40 -28.57 -13.33
CA ASN A 102 0.00 -29.37 -14.49
C ASN A 102 0.29 -28.68 -15.84
N SER A 103 0.30 -27.34 -15.86
CA SER A 103 0.58 -26.54 -17.05
C SER A 103 1.49 -25.36 -16.66
N PRO A 104 2.80 -25.62 -16.46
CA PRO A 104 3.73 -24.63 -15.95
C PRO A 104 3.93 -23.51 -16.95
N SER A 105 3.52 -22.31 -16.56
CA SER A 105 3.77 -21.06 -17.28
C SER A 105 3.96 -19.95 -16.26
N ALA A 106 4.68 -18.89 -16.63
CA ALA A 106 4.85 -17.72 -15.77
C ALA A 106 3.48 -17.15 -15.33
N GLY A 107 2.51 -17.07 -16.24
CA GLY A 107 1.14 -16.65 -15.92
C GLY A 107 0.44 -17.56 -14.91
N ASN A 108 0.50 -18.88 -15.06
CA ASN A 108 -0.16 -19.78 -14.12
C ASN A 108 0.46 -19.72 -12.72
N HIS A 109 1.79 -19.63 -12.63
CA HIS A 109 2.48 -19.42 -11.35
C HIS A 109 2.14 -18.06 -10.73
N LEU A 110 2.06 -16.98 -11.52
CA LEU A 110 1.66 -15.66 -11.02
C LEU A 110 0.23 -15.65 -10.48
N ALA A 111 -0.71 -16.32 -11.16
CA ALA A 111 -2.08 -16.47 -10.69
C ALA A 111 -2.13 -17.19 -9.33
N ALA A 112 -1.39 -18.31 -9.20
CA ALA A 112 -1.29 -19.05 -7.95
C ALA A 112 -0.66 -18.20 -6.84
N ALA A 113 0.47 -17.55 -7.11
CA ALA A 113 1.13 -16.65 -6.17
C ALA A 113 0.20 -15.52 -5.69
N ALA A 114 -0.53 -14.90 -6.63
CA ALA A 114 -1.48 -13.83 -6.34
C ALA A 114 -2.67 -14.30 -5.48
N ALA A 115 -3.08 -15.56 -5.60
CA ALA A 115 -4.13 -16.15 -4.78
C ALA A 115 -3.62 -16.49 -3.36
N HIS A 116 -2.44 -17.10 -3.24
CA HIS A 116 -1.84 -17.46 -1.95
C HIS A 116 -1.47 -16.23 -1.11
N ARG A 117 -1.00 -15.14 -1.74
CA ARG A 117 -0.60 -13.92 -1.00
C ARG A 117 -1.77 -13.09 -0.46
N LYS A 118 -3.02 -13.40 -0.85
CA LYS A 118 -4.17 -12.57 -0.43
C LYS A 118 -4.24 -12.54 1.09
N PRO A 119 -4.57 -11.41 1.74
CA PRO A 119 -4.50 -11.32 3.20
C PRO A 119 -5.39 -12.32 3.95
N TYR A 120 -6.44 -12.81 3.31
CA TYR A 120 -7.34 -13.83 3.85
C TYR A 120 -6.94 -15.28 3.55
N VAL A 121 -5.87 -15.50 2.77
CA VAL A 121 -5.22 -16.81 2.57
C VAL A 121 -3.90 -16.81 3.34
N SER A 122 -3.10 -15.74 3.15
CA SER A 122 -1.86 -15.44 3.88
C SER A 122 -0.80 -16.56 3.84
N ASP A 123 -0.82 -17.40 2.81
CA ASP A 123 0.20 -18.41 2.57
C ASP A 123 1.35 -17.80 1.78
N LEU A 124 2.14 -16.99 2.48
CA LEU A 124 3.22 -16.24 1.87
C LEU A 124 4.35 -17.15 1.38
N SER A 125 4.57 -18.30 2.01
CA SER A 125 5.58 -19.28 1.61
C SER A 125 5.26 -19.92 0.26
N ALA A 126 4.01 -20.36 0.04
CA ALA A 126 3.61 -20.84 -1.29
C ALA A 126 3.64 -19.71 -2.32
N ALA A 127 3.26 -18.49 -1.92
CA ALA A 127 3.28 -17.34 -2.82
C ALA A 127 4.68 -17.00 -3.34
N VAL A 128 5.71 -16.94 -2.47
CA VAL A 128 7.08 -16.65 -2.91
C VAL A 128 7.64 -17.75 -3.81
N ASN A 129 7.38 -19.02 -3.49
CA ASN A 129 7.83 -20.15 -4.32
C ASN A 129 7.25 -20.06 -5.74
N HIS A 130 5.97 -19.72 -5.86
CA HIS A 130 5.36 -19.52 -7.18
C HIS A 130 5.87 -18.26 -7.89
N TYR A 131 6.17 -17.16 -7.18
CA TYR A 131 6.81 -16.00 -7.82
C TYR A 131 8.18 -16.33 -8.41
N GLU A 132 8.99 -17.12 -7.70
CA GLU A 132 10.29 -17.54 -8.19
C GLU A 132 10.21 -18.57 -9.32
N GLN A 133 9.25 -19.48 -9.27
CA GLN A 133 8.95 -20.37 -10.41
C GLN A 133 8.52 -19.56 -11.63
N ALA A 134 7.68 -18.53 -11.46
CA ALA A 134 7.31 -17.64 -12.55
C ALA A 134 8.53 -16.90 -13.12
N PHE A 135 9.44 -16.46 -12.25
CA PHE A 135 10.70 -15.83 -12.65
C PHE A 135 11.62 -16.79 -13.41
N ALA A 136 11.75 -18.04 -12.96
CA ALA A 136 12.55 -19.06 -13.64
C ALA A 136 12.03 -19.34 -15.05
N VAL A 137 10.70 -19.35 -15.24
CA VAL A 137 10.07 -19.50 -16.57
C VAL A 137 10.24 -18.25 -17.43
N ASN A 138 10.12 -17.05 -16.85
CA ASN A 138 10.30 -15.78 -17.55
C ASN A 138 11.00 -14.73 -16.68
N PRO A 139 12.34 -14.62 -16.76
CA PRO A 139 13.11 -13.67 -15.95
C PRO A 139 12.82 -12.19 -16.24
N LYS A 140 12.06 -11.90 -17.31
CA LYS A 140 11.65 -10.54 -17.69
C LYS A 140 10.27 -10.16 -17.15
N ASP A 141 9.54 -11.06 -16.50
CA ASP A 141 8.25 -10.71 -15.90
C ASP A 141 8.46 -9.91 -14.62
N LEU A 142 8.22 -8.59 -14.70
CA LEU A 142 8.42 -7.67 -13.59
C LEU A 142 7.51 -7.98 -12.38
N ARG A 143 6.38 -8.67 -12.58
CA ARG A 143 5.50 -9.07 -11.46
C ARG A 143 6.12 -10.21 -10.66
N ALA A 144 6.87 -11.09 -11.33
CA ALA A 144 7.62 -12.15 -10.65
C ALA A 144 8.74 -11.55 -9.80
N VAL A 145 9.47 -10.55 -10.35
CA VAL A 145 10.51 -9.81 -9.62
C VAL A 145 9.93 -9.03 -8.43
N GLU A 146 8.86 -8.25 -8.64
CA GLU A 146 8.16 -7.50 -7.58
C GLU A 146 7.68 -8.45 -6.46
N GLY A 147 7.10 -9.60 -6.85
CA GLY A 147 6.61 -10.62 -5.94
C GLY A 147 7.70 -11.32 -5.15
N ALA A 148 8.79 -11.72 -5.79
CA ALA A 148 9.94 -12.34 -5.13
C ALA A 148 10.61 -11.38 -4.13
N LEU A 149 10.81 -10.11 -4.51
CA LEU A 149 11.31 -9.07 -3.61
C LEU A 149 10.39 -8.89 -2.40
N THR A 150 9.11 -8.59 -2.66
CA THR A 150 8.17 -8.20 -1.61
C THR A 150 7.84 -9.38 -0.69
N ILE A 151 7.56 -10.56 -1.24
CA ILE A 151 7.17 -11.73 -0.43
C ILE A 151 8.40 -12.43 0.16
N GLY A 152 9.53 -12.45 -0.55
CA GLY A 152 10.79 -13.00 -0.03
C GLY A 152 11.25 -12.27 1.24
N ALA A 153 11.21 -10.93 1.22
CA ALA A 153 11.52 -10.11 2.40
C ALA A 153 10.52 -10.33 3.56
N ARG A 154 9.31 -10.84 3.30
CA ARG A 154 8.29 -11.15 4.33
C ARG A 154 8.33 -12.60 4.82
N THR A 155 9.05 -13.46 4.12
CA THR A 155 9.07 -14.92 4.36
C THR A 155 10.45 -15.40 4.72
N HIS A 156 11.22 -15.91 3.76
CA HIS A 156 12.53 -16.52 4.04
C HIS A 156 13.60 -15.49 4.41
N TYR A 157 13.43 -14.21 4.06
CA TYR A 157 14.36 -13.13 4.39
C TYR A 157 15.81 -13.43 3.91
N ASP A 158 15.93 -14.08 2.75
CA ASP A 158 17.21 -14.49 2.14
C ASP A 158 17.57 -13.46 1.07
N TRP A 159 18.45 -12.54 1.44
CA TRP A 159 18.85 -11.43 0.58
C TRP A 159 19.65 -11.86 -0.65
N PRO A 160 20.57 -12.84 -0.55
CA PRO A 160 21.20 -13.42 -1.73
C PRO A 160 20.18 -13.98 -2.74
N ARG A 161 19.19 -14.73 -2.26
CA ARG A 161 18.10 -15.29 -3.09
C ARG A 161 17.26 -14.20 -3.75
N ILE A 162 16.88 -13.16 -3.00
CA ILE A 162 16.15 -12.00 -3.55
C ILE A 162 16.99 -11.27 -4.60
N TRP A 163 18.27 -11.03 -4.33
CA TRP A 163 19.17 -10.33 -5.24
C TRP A 163 19.37 -11.09 -6.55
N ASN A 164 19.43 -12.44 -6.50
CA ASN A 164 19.49 -13.27 -7.69
C ASN A 164 18.35 -13.02 -8.68
N VAL A 165 17.18 -12.65 -8.17
CA VAL A 165 16.02 -12.27 -8.99
C VAL A 165 16.11 -10.81 -9.44
N VAL A 166 16.41 -9.89 -8.54
CA VAL A 166 16.38 -8.45 -8.82
C VAL A 166 17.51 -7.98 -9.75
N GLN A 167 18.70 -8.58 -9.64
CA GLN A 167 19.90 -8.10 -10.35
C GLN A 167 19.78 -8.14 -11.88
N VAL A 168 18.82 -8.91 -12.43
CA VAL A 168 18.54 -8.93 -13.88
C VAL A 168 18.08 -7.57 -14.43
N LEU A 169 17.64 -6.67 -13.53
CA LEU A 169 17.19 -5.32 -13.84
C LEU A 169 18.34 -4.31 -13.93
N THR A 170 19.57 -4.72 -13.61
CA THR A 170 20.77 -3.90 -13.76
C THR A 170 20.89 -3.40 -15.20
N PRO A 171 21.03 -2.09 -15.44
CA PRO A 171 20.99 -1.56 -16.79
C PRO A 171 22.23 -1.99 -17.58
N ARG A 172 22.06 -2.22 -18.88
CA ARG A 172 23.18 -2.61 -19.78
C ARG A 172 23.90 -1.41 -20.40
N ARG A 173 23.38 -0.19 -20.19
CA ARG A 173 23.84 1.07 -20.80
C ARG A 173 23.72 2.19 -19.78
N GLY A 174 24.43 3.29 -20.02
CA GLY A 174 24.45 4.46 -19.14
C GLY A 174 25.58 4.41 -18.11
N PRO A 175 25.67 5.43 -17.24
CA PRO A 175 26.74 5.57 -16.25
C PRO A 175 26.74 4.46 -15.21
N LEU A 176 25.56 4.00 -14.79
CA LEU A 176 25.38 2.90 -13.82
C LEU A 176 25.17 1.55 -14.50
N ARG A 177 25.81 1.29 -15.66
CA ARG A 177 25.66 0.00 -16.36
C ARG A 177 26.27 -1.17 -15.58
N ALA A 178 25.81 -2.38 -15.86
CA ALA A 178 26.39 -3.62 -15.36
C ALA A 178 27.91 -3.69 -15.61
N GLY A 179 28.66 -4.24 -14.65
CA GLY A 179 30.12 -4.35 -14.70
C GLY A 179 30.88 -3.07 -14.34
N THR A 180 30.20 -2.08 -13.75
CA THR A 180 30.84 -0.92 -13.13
C THR A 180 31.08 -1.18 -11.64
N GLY A 181 32.10 -0.55 -11.06
CA GLY A 181 32.43 -0.69 -9.63
C GLY A 181 31.27 -0.33 -8.69
N PHE A 182 30.31 0.48 -9.15
CA PHE A 182 29.07 0.76 -8.44
C PHE A 182 28.33 -0.53 -8.04
N TRP A 183 28.17 -1.49 -8.97
CA TRP A 183 27.45 -2.74 -8.69
C TRP A 183 28.29 -3.75 -7.91
N ASP A 184 29.62 -3.69 -8.04
CA ASP A 184 30.52 -4.53 -7.26
C ASP A 184 30.41 -4.23 -5.77
N GLU A 185 30.29 -2.95 -5.40
CA GLU A 185 30.08 -2.55 -4.01
C GLU A 185 28.63 -2.73 -3.56
N LEU A 186 27.66 -2.35 -4.41
CA LEU A 186 26.24 -2.42 -4.02
C LEU A 186 25.71 -3.86 -3.93
N SER A 187 26.25 -4.80 -4.70
CA SER A 187 25.85 -6.21 -4.58
C SER A 187 26.28 -6.83 -3.24
N ARG A 188 27.33 -6.31 -2.59
CA ARG A 188 27.84 -6.84 -1.31
C ARG A 188 26.85 -6.68 -0.17
N ILE A 189 26.06 -5.61 -0.15
CA ILE A 189 25.02 -5.44 0.88
C ILE A 189 23.91 -6.48 0.76
N PHE A 190 23.78 -7.18 -0.37
CA PHE A 190 22.82 -8.28 -0.53
C PHE A 190 23.34 -9.64 -0.07
N ALA A 191 24.56 -9.73 0.46
CA ALA A 191 24.92 -10.85 1.34
C ALA A 191 23.92 -10.93 2.50
N GLN A 192 23.71 -12.11 3.10
CA GLN A 192 22.72 -12.24 4.17
C GLN A 192 23.05 -11.36 5.40
N ALA A 193 24.33 -11.32 5.76
CA ALA A 193 24.89 -10.50 6.84
C ALA A 193 26.14 -9.76 6.30
N PRO A 194 25.97 -8.61 5.61
CA PRO A 194 27.08 -7.84 5.08
C PRO A 194 27.85 -7.17 6.23
N GLY A 195 29.18 -7.17 6.17
CA GLY A 195 29.99 -6.47 7.18
C GLY A 195 29.79 -4.94 7.13
N PRO A 196 30.06 -4.21 8.23
CA PRO A 196 29.88 -2.75 8.31
C PRO A 196 30.59 -1.96 7.20
N HIS A 197 31.77 -2.44 6.78
CA HIS A 197 32.52 -1.83 5.67
C HIS A 197 31.74 -1.87 4.35
N ALA A 198 31.10 -3.01 4.03
CA ALA A 198 30.30 -3.13 2.80
C ALA A 198 29.10 -2.18 2.81
N VAL A 199 28.45 -2.04 3.97
CA VAL A 199 27.35 -1.08 4.16
C VAL A 199 27.85 0.35 3.94
N GLN A 200 28.99 0.73 4.55
CA GLN A 200 29.56 2.07 4.40
C GLN A 200 29.98 2.38 2.95
N CYS A 201 30.58 1.42 2.24
CA CYS A 201 30.90 1.56 0.82
C CYS A 201 29.63 1.77 -0.01
N ALA A 202 28.58 0.97 0.21
CA ALA A 202 27.32 1.13 -0.50
C ALA A 202 26.67 2.50 -0.23
N LYS A 203 26.68 3.00 1.02
CA LYS A 203 26.19 4.35 1.36
C LYS A 203 26.92 5.42 0.55
N THR A 204 28.24 5.35 0.53
CA THR A 204 29.10 6.29 -0.21
C THR A 204 28.78 6.25 -1.70
N MET A 205 28.68 5.05 -2.30
CA MET A 205 28.32 4.89 -3.71
C MET A 205 26.92 5.43 -4.04
N LEU A 206 25.94 5.26 -3.16
CA LEU A 206 24.59 5.79 -3.37
C LEU A 206 24.55 7.32 -3.31
N GLU A 207 25.33 7.93 -2.43
CA GLU A 207 25.45 9.40 -2.34
C GLU A 207 26.21 9.98 -3.54
N ASP A 208 27.38 9.42 -3.88
CA ASP A 208 28.22 9.87 -5.01
C ASP A 208 27.46 9.81 -6.35
N HIS A 209 26.51 8.89 -6.48
CA HIS A 209 25.69 8.68 -7.68
C HIS A 209 24.23 9.12 -7.53
N ARG A 210 23.92 9.97 -6.53
CA ARG A 210 22.54 10.40 -6.24
C ARG A 210 21.83 11.00 -7.46
N GLY A 211 22.56 11.72 -8.31
CA GLY A 211 22.05 12.34 -9.53
C GLY A 211 21.64 11.33 -10.61
N GLU A 212 22.30 10.17 -10.66
CA GLU A 212 22.06 9.11 -11.65
C GLU A 212 21.02 8.09 -11.20
N LEU A 213 20.77 7.93 -9.89
CA LEU A 213 19.81 6.96 -9.35
C LEU A 213 18.41 7.03 -10.01
N PRO A 214 17.82 8.21 -10.31
CA PRO A 214 16.53 8.30 -11.01
C PRO A 214 16.52 7.69 -12.42
N SER A 215 17.68 7.30 -12.97
CA SER A 215 17.77 6.56 -14.24
C SER A 215 17.66 5.04 -14.06
N LEU A 216 17.73 4.52 -12.84
CA LEU A 216 17.62 3.09 -12.58
C LEU A 216 16.18 2.60 -12.71
N HIS A 217 16.04 1.30 -12.88
CA HIS A 217 14.75 0.62 -12.90
C HIS A 217 14.08 0.74 -11.53
N GLN A 218 12.78 1.01 -11.50
CA GLN A 218 12.05 1.31 -10.27
C GLN A 218 12.07 0.15 -9.25
N LEU A 219 11.93 -1.11 -9.69
CA LEU A 219 12.04 -2.27 -8.79
C LEU A 219 13.47 -2.49 -8.24
N LEU A 220 14.49 -2.00 -8.96
CA LEU A 220 15.88 -2.07 -8.51
C LEU A 220 16.12 -1.05 -7.39
N LEU A 221 15.62 0.18 -7.57
CA LEU A 221 15.60 1.21 -6.53
C LEU A 221 14.83 0.73 -5.28
N GLU A 222 13.70 0.06 -5.45
CA GLU A 222 12.94 -0.52 -4.33
C GLU A 222 13.71 -1.58 -3.57
N ALA A 223 14.41 -2.48 -4.26
CA ALA A 223 15.21 -3.50 -3.61
C ALA A 223 16.37 -2.90 -2.81
N ILE A 224 17.05 -1.90 -3.39
CA ILE A 224 18.14 -1.17 -2.72
C ILE A 224 17.61 -0.44 -1.49
N ALA A 225 16.52 0.33 -1.65
CA ALA A 225 15.91 1.07 -0.54
C ALA A 225 15.47 0.14 0.60
N ALA A 226 14.78 -0.95 0.27
CA ALA A 226 14.37 -1.95 1.25
C ALA A 226 15.59 -2.55 1.95
N ARG A 227 16.63 -2.95 1.20
CA ARG A 227 17.82 -3.54 1.80
C ARG A 227 18.52 -2.59 2.77
N MET A 228 18.69 -1.32 2.40
CA MET A 228 19.28 -0.32 3.29
C MET A 228 18.47 -0.15 4.58
N GLN A 229 17.14 -0.07 4.49
CA GLN A 229 16.27 0.04 5.67
C GLN A 229 16.33 -1.20 6.56
N PHE A 230 16.38 -2.39 5.96
CA PHE A 230 16.58 -3.64 6.71
C PHE A 230 17.97 -3.78 7.33
N LEU A 231 18.96 -3.00 6.88
CA LEU A 231 20.29 -2.86 7.50
C LEU A 231 20.33 -1.73 8.55
N GLY A 232 19.19 -1.08 8.81
CA GLY A 232 19.09 0.02 9.77
C GLY A 232 19.60 1.36 9.23
N GLU A 233 19.76 1.50 7.91
CA GLU A 233 20.20 2.72 7.22
C GLU A 233 18.98 3.40 6.58
N PHE A 234 18.07 3.89 7.42
CA PHE A 234 16.79 4.44 7.00
C PHE A 234 16.94 5.69 6.14
N ALA A 235 17.81 6.64 6.54
CA ALA A 235 18.02 7.88 5.81
C ALA A 235 18.44 7.63 4.37
N VAL A 236 19.44 6.75 4.16
CA VAL A 236 19.90 6.38 2.82
C VAL A 236 18.82 5.63 2.05
N GLY A 237 18.11 4.70 2.72
CA GLY A 237 16.98 4.01 2.09
C GLY A 237 15.89 4.96 1.58
N PHE A 238 15.58 6.02 2.34
CA PHE A 238 14.60 7.03 1.91
C PHE A 238 15.10 7.92 0.78
N GLN A 239 16.39 8.31 0.77
CA GLN A 239 16.98 9.02 -0.37
C GLN A 239 16.86 8.21 -1.67
N VAL A 240 17.04 6.89 -1.61
CA VAL A 240 16.82 6.01 -2.77
C VAL A 240 15.34 6.00 -3.20
N ARG A 241 14.39 6.04 -2.25
CA ARG A 241 12.96 6.17 -2.56
C ARG A 241 12.62 7.53 -3.19
N GLU A 242 13.26 8.63 -2.77
CA GLU A 242 13.14 9.93 -3.45
C GLU A 242 13.60 9.84 -4.91
N ALA A 243 14.74 9.19 -5.16
CA ALA A 243 15.22 8.98 -6.53
C ALA A 243 14.21 8.19 -7.36
N ALA A 244 13.54 7.21 -6.75
CA ALA A 244 12.47 6.46 -7.37
C ALA A 244 11.23 7.33 -7.66
N ALA A 245 10.88 8.27 -6.78
CA ALA A 245 9.81 9.24 -7.03
C ALA A 245 10.16 10.18 -8.20
N ARG A 246 11.40 10.67 -8.26
CA ARG A 246 11.90 11.48 -9.39
C ARG A 246 11.86 10.71 -10.71
N ASN A 247 12.25 9.43 -10.69
CA ASN A 247 12.11 8.53 -11.82
C ASN A 247 10.65 8.46 -12.29
N ARG A 248 9.70 8.28 -11.35
CA ARG A 248 8.27 8.21 -11.66
C ARG A 248 7.72 9.49 -12.30
N VAL A 249 8.12 10.65 -11.81
CA VAL A 249 7.75 11.95 -12.42
C VAL A 249 8.30 12.01 -13.85
N LYS A 250 9.57 11.69 -14.06
CA LYS A 250 10.20 11.68 -15.40
C LYS A 250 9.47 10.76 -16.38
N GLU A 251 9.00 9.60 -15.93
CA GLU A 251 8.28 8.64 -16.77
C GLU A 251 6.90 9.16 -17.20
N LEU A 252 6.14 9.74 -16.25
CA LEU A 252 4.71 9.99 -16.43
C LEU A 252 4.33 11.46 -16.69
N ALA A 253 5.14 12.43 -16.28
CA ALA A 253 4.79 13.85 -16.43
C ALA A 253 4.76 14.27 -17.90
N GLY A 254 3.76 15.06 -18.31
CA GLY A 254 3.66 15.61 -19.66
C GLY A 254 3.24 14.64 -20.76
N ILE A 255 2.71 13.46 -20.43
CA ILE A 255 2.04 12.56 -21.40
C ILE A 255 0.59 12.29 -20.99
N PRO A 256 -0.28 11.92 -21.94
CA PRO A 256 -1.57 11.34 -21.60
C PRO A 256 -1.36 9.99 -20.88
N LEU A 257 -2.12 9.79 -19.81
CA LEU A 257 -2.09 8.61 -18.96
C LEU A 257 -3.28 7.70 -19.28
N GLU A 258 -3.01 6.41 -19.41
CA GLU A 258 -3.99 5.42 -19.87
C GLU A 258 -5.10 5.16 -18.85
N SER A 259 -4.78 5.23 -17.56
CA SER A 259 -5.71 4.90 -16.48
C SER A 259 -5.43 5.74 -15.24
N GLY A 260 -6.42 5.77 -14.34
CA GLY A 260 -6.28 6.43 -13.04
C GLY A 260 -5.14 5.85 -12.18
N ILE A 261 -4.71 4.60 -12.38
CA ILE A 261 -3.53 4.03 -11.69
C ILE A 261 -2.28 4.87 -11.97
N TRP A 262 -2.04 5.23 -13.24
CA TRP A 262 -0.89 6.04 -13.61
C TRP A 262 -1.01 7.45 -13.06
N LEU A 263 -2.21 8.02 -13.02
CA LEU A 263 -2.46 9.31 -12.38
C LEU A 263 -2.11 9.27 -10.89
N LYS A 264 -2.55 8.23 -10.17
CA LYS A 264 -2.19 8.03 -8.77
C LYS A 264 -0.67 7.96 -8.58
N HIS A 265 0.04 7.20 -9.42
CA HIS A 265 1.49 7.11 -9.31
C HIS A 265 2.19 8.46 -9.55
N LEU A 266 1.71 9.26 -10.51
CA LEU A 266 2.25 10.59 -10.76
C LEU A 266 1.98 11.55 -9.60
N LEU A 267 0.73 11.63 -9.13
CA LEU A 267 0.36 12.48 -8.01
C LEU A 267 1.03 12.04 -6.71
N GLY A 268 1.12 10.73 -6.46
CA GLY A 268 1.85 10.17 -5.31
C GLY A 268 3.34 10.53 -5.34
N ALA A 269 3.96 10.54 -6.52
CA ALA A 269 5.35 10.99 -6.67
C ALA A 269 5.51 12.49 -6.39
N TYR A 270 4.60 13.34 -6.88
CA TYR A 270 4.62 14.77 -6.52
C TYR A 270 4.39 14.99 -5.02
N ALA A 271 3.45 14.25 -4.41
CA ALA A 271 3.21 14.31 -2.97
C ALA A 271 4.45 13.91 -2.16
N TYR A 272 5.15 12.85 -2.58
CA TYR A 272 6.37 12.36 -1.93
C TYR A 272 7.55 13.33 -2.05
N LEU A 273 7.66 14.01 -3.18
CA LEU A 273 8.67 15.04 -3.44
C LEU A 273 8.26 16.42 -2.91
N GLU A 274 7.09 16.52 -2.27
CA GLU A 274 6.53 17.76 -1.71
C GLU A 274 6.36 18.86 -2.76
N ASP A 275 6.18 18.47 -4.03
CA ASP A 275 5.96 19.37 -5.16
C ASP A 275 4.48 19.78 -5.22
N HIS A 276 4.08 20.63 -4.27
CA HIS A 276 2.69 21.03 -4.09
C HIS A 276 2.11 21.77 -5.30
N GLN A 277 2.95 22.52 -6.03
CA GLN A 277 2.53 23.23 -7.23
C GLN A 277 2.10 22.24 -8.31
N TRP A 278 2.95 21.27 -8.66
CA TRP A 278 2.62 20.28 -9.67
C TRP A 278 1.56 19.29 -9.22
N LEU A 279 1.55 18.92 -7.93
CA LEU A 279 0.48 18.11 -7.34
C LEU A 279 -0.88 18.77 -7.55
N ARG A 280 -1.03 20.05 -7.16
CA ARG A 280 -2.28 20.81 -7.30
C ARG A 280 -2.69 20.98 -8.76
N ALA A 281 -1.75 21.37 -9.62
CA ALA A 281 -2.02 21.59 -11.04
C ALA A 281 -2.48 20.31 -11.73
N THR A 282 -1.77 19.20 -11.50
CA THR A 282 -2.08 17.90 -12.10
C THR A 282 -3.39 17.32 -11.54
N ALA A 283 -3.65 17.46 -10.24
CA ALA A 283 -4.91 17.00 -9.64
C ALA A 283 -6.12 17.76 -10.19
N LYS A 284 -5.99 19.08 -10.41
CA LYS A 284 -7.05 19.92 -10.98
C LYS A 284 -7.31 19.61 -12.45
N THR A 285 -6.25 19.35 -13.23
CA THR A 285 -6.34 19.04 -14.66
C THR A 285 -5.62 17.72 -14.97
N PRO A 286 -6.23 16.59 -14.60
CA PRO A 286 -5.55 15.30 -14.67
C PRO A 286 -5.39 14.83 -16.12
N PRO A 287 -4.20 14.35 -16.53
CA PRO A 287 -3.92 13.93 -17.91
C PRO A 287 -4.50 12.54 -18.25
N VAL A 288 -5.69 12.19 -17.76
CA VAL A 288 -6.39 10.93 -18.04
C VAL A 288 -7.71 11.17 -18.77
N ASP A 289 -8.19 10.17 -19.51
CA ASP A 289 -9.53 10.21 -20.11
C ASP A 289 -10.64 10.01 -19.07
N ARG A 290 -11.25 11.12 -18.63
CA ARG A 290 -12.37 11.14 -17.67
C ARG A 290 -13.74 10.82 -18.28
N SER A 291 -13.79 10.35 -19.53
CA SER A 291 -15.05 9.93 -20.15
C SER A 291 -15.53 8.56 -19.66
N ASP A 292 -14.65 7.80 -19.00
CA ASP A 292 -14.99 6.60 -18.22
C ASP A 292 -15.39 6.98 -16.79
N PRO A 293 -16.58 6.56 -16.30
CA PRO A 293 -17.04 6.82 -14.94
C PRO A 293 -16.04 6.40 -13.86
N ARG A 294 -15.36 5.25 -14.00
CA ARG A 294 -14.39 4.77 -13.00
C ARG A 294 -13.16 5.67 -12.94
N THR A 295 -12.61 6.03 -14.09
CA THR A 295 -11.47 6.95 -14.18
C THR A 295 -11.83 8.36 -13.68
N ARG A 296 -13.03 8.86 -13.99
CA ARG A 296 -13.53 10.14 -13.47
C ARG A 296 -13.61 10.12 -11.95
N LEU A 297 -14.22 9.07 -11.40
CA LEU A 297 -14.38 8.90 -9.97
C LEU A 297 -13.02 8.86 -9.26
N HIS A 298 -12.09 8.08 -9.79
CA HIS A 298 -10.74 8.02 -9.26
C HIS A 298 -10.02 9.38 -9.33
N ALA A 299 -10.15 10.12 -10.43
CA ALA A 299 -9.55 11.44 -10.56
C ALA A 299 -10.13 12.45 -9.54
N GLN A 300 -11.44 12.41 -9.28
CA GLN A 300 -12.08 13.23 -8.23
C GLN A 300 -11.55 12.87 -6.84
N LYS A 301 -11.42 11.56 -6.56
CA LYS A 301 -10.87 11.06 -5.31
C LYS A 301 -9.42 11.50 -5.10
N LEU A 302 -8.56 11.36 -6.11
CA LEU A 302 -7.16 11.82 -6.04
C LEU A 302 -7.04 13.34 -5.93
N HIS A 303 -7.99 14.09 -6.47
CA HIS A 303 -8.07 15.53 -6.26
C HIS A 303 -8.35 15.88 -4.80
N ALA A 304 -9.29 15.16 -4.18
CA ALA A 304 -9.58 15.30 -2.77
C ALA A 304 -8.37 14.91 -1.88
N ASP A 305 -7.67 13.82 -2.20
CA ASP A 305 -6.45 13.44 -1.49
C ASP A 305 -5.35 14.50 -1.61
N ALA A 306 -5.21 15.11 -2.80
CA ALA A 306 -4.20 16.16 -3.03
C ALA A 306 -4.48 17.37 -2.14
N ALA A 307 -5.75 17.74 -1.97
CA ALA A 307 -6.17 18.79 -1.05
C ALA A 307 -5.86 18.41 0.41
N LEU A 308 -6.15 17.18 0.81
CA LEU A 308 -5.85 16.70 2.16
C LEU A 308 -4.35 16.77 2.49
N ILE A 309 -3.48 16.39 1.54
CA ILE A 309 -2.02 16.51 1.70
C ILE A 309 -1.57 17.95 1.92
N MET A 310 -2.33 18.92 1.40
CA MET A 310 -2.10 20.36 1.59
C MET A 310 -2.81 20.93 2.82
N GLY A 311 -3.41 20.08 3.67
CA GLY A 311 -4.08 20.48 4.90
C GLY A 311 -5.57 20.82 4.76
N ASP A 312 -6.21 20.50 3.63
CA ASP A 312 -7.63 20.75 3.41
C ASP A 312 -8.43 19.44 3.31
N ALA A 313 -9.20 19.14 4.36
CA ALA A 313 -10.03 17.95 4.42
C ALA A 313 -11.40 18.09 3.72
N ALA A 314 -11.84 19.31 3.39
CA ALA A 314 -13.20 19.55 2.88
C ALA A 314 -13.48 18.84 1.55
N PRO A 315 -12.55 18.82 0.56
CA PRO A 315 -12.73 18.05 -0.67
C PRO A 315 -12.88 16.54 -0.44
N LEU A 316 -12.19 15.97 0.56
CA LEU A 316 -12.34 14.55 0.92
C LEU A 316 -13.71 14.28 1.53
N GLN A 317 -14.16 15.14 2.45
CA GLN A 317 -15.48 15.03 3.07
C GLN A 317 -16.61 15.13 2.05
N GLY A 318 -16.53 16.11 1.13
CA GLY A 318 -17.48 16.27 0.03
C GLY A 318 -17.50 15.06 -0.90
N HIS A 319 -16.33 14.58 -1.32
CA HIS A 319 -16.23 13.37 -2.13
C HIS A 319 -16.86 12.15 -1.44
N THR A 320 -16.58 11.93 -0.16
CA THR A 320 -17.13 10.78 0.57
C THR A 320 -18.64 10.92 0.80
N LEU A 321 -19.15 12.13 1.02
CA LEU A 321 -20.59 12.38 1.11
C LEU A 321 -21.31 11.99 -0.19
N ASP A 322 -20.82 12.47 -1.34
CA ASP A 322 -21.34 12.09 -2.67
C ASP A 322 -21.30 10.58 -2.89
N ARG A 323 -20.24 9.92 -2.40
CA ARG A 323 -20.09 8.47 -2.51
C ARG A 323 -21.03 7.68 -1.63
N ARG A 324 -21.38 8.18 -0.44
CA ARG A 324 -22.38 7.57 0.43
C ARG A 324 -23.79 7.67 -0.17
N HIS A 325 -24.09 8.78 -0.85
CA HIS A 325 -25.37 8.94 -1.56
C HIS A 325 -25.51 8.00 -2.76
N THR A 326 -24.43 7.76 -3.49
CA THR A 326 -24.45 6.93 -4.72
C THR A 326 -24.31 5.44 -4.46
N MET A 327 -23.69 5.04 -3.36
CA MET A 327 -23.49 3.63 -3.01
C MET A 327 -23.45 3.52 -1.49
N ARG A 328 -24.43 2.89 -0.83
CA ARG A 328 -24.34 2.66 0.62
C ARG A 328 -23.48 1.43 0.93
N LEU A 329 -22.62 1.52 1.93
CA LEU A 329 -21.89 0.36 2.44
C LEU A 329 -22.47 -0.12 3.79
N PRO A 330 -22.22 -1.37 4.19
CA PRO A 330 -22.57 -1.82 5.53
C PRO A 330 -21.90 -0.98 6.62
N GLY A 331 -22.67 -0.57 7.63
CA GLY A 331 -22.17 0.10 8.83
C GLY A 331 -21.77 1.57 8.67
N GLU A 332 -22.03 2.24 7.54
CA GLU A 332 -21.65 3.66 7.38
C GLU A 332 -22.52 4.63 8.16
N GLU A 333 -23.82 4.36 8.24
CA GLU A 333 -24.76 5.21 8.98
C GLU A 333 -24.35 5.22 10.47
N GLY A 334 -24.16 4.04 11.05
CA GLY A 334 -23.64 3.91 12.42
C GLY A 334 -22.22 4.45 12.61
N MET A 335 -21.37 4.48 11.59
CA MET A 335 -20.07 5.16 11.67
C MET A 335 -20.24 6.68 11.70
N SER A 336 -21.19 7.22 10.92
CA SER A 336 -21.48 8.66 10.88
C SER A 336 -22.02 9.12 12.24
N GLU A 337 -22.94 8.36 12.83
CA GLU A 337 -23.48 8.62 14.18
C GLU A 337 -22.40 8.69 15.27
N LEU A 338 -21.35 7.86 15.15
CA LEU A 338 -20.24 7.81 16.09
C LEU A 338 -19.20 8.91 15.88
N VAL A 339 -19.04 9.43 14.66
CA VAL A 339 -17.89 10.30 14.34
C VAL A 339 -18.29 11.74 14.09
N GLU A 340 -19.43 11.98 13.46
CA GLU A 340 -19.82 13.31 12.99
C GLU A 340 -20.02 14.27 14.17
N GLY A 341 -19.27 15.38 14.15
CA GLY A 341 -19.30 16.39 15.21
C GLY A 341 -18.80 15.90 16.58
N LYS A 342 -18.18 14.72 16.67
CA LYS A 342 -17.64 14.18 17.92
C LYS A 342 -16.17 14.52 18.13
N ARG A 343 -15.76 14.58 19.39
CA ARG A 343 -14.35 14.61 19.80
C ARG A 343 -13.84 13.18 19.89
N ILE A 344 -12.79 12.86 19.13
CA ILE A 344 -12.32 11.49 18.97
C ILE A 344 -10.89 11.34 19.45
N ALA A 345 -10.66 10.36 20.32
CA ALA A 345 -9.32 9.92 20.69
C ALA A 345 -8.91 8.71 19.84
N VAL A 346 -7.84 8.84 19.05
CA VAL A 346 -7.19 7.74 18.35
C VAL A 346 -5.98 7.30 19.16
N VAL A 347 -5.99 6.06 19.66
CA VAL A 347 -4.92 5.54 20.51
C VAL A 347 -4.10 4.51 19.74
N GLY A 348 -2.84 4.83 19.50
CA GLY A 348 -1.86 3.96 18.89
C GLY A 348 -1.36 2.85 19.83
N PRO A 349 -0.48 1.98 19.33
CA PRO A 349 -0.01 0.81 20.06
C PRO A 349 1.29 1.04 20.86
N SER A 350 1.83 2.25 20.96
CA SER A 350 3.08 2.51 21.71
C SER A 350 2.83 2.41 23.22
N SER A 351 3.91 2.35 24.00
CA SER A 351 3.82 2.64 25.44
C SER A 351 3.14 3.99 25.63
N GLY A 352 2.17 4.07 26.54
CA GLY A 352 1.44 5.31 26.78
C GLY A 352 2.13 6.21 27.79
N ASP A 353 1.61 7.43 27.92
CA ASP A 353 2.26 8.53 28.65
C ASP A 353 1.48 8.98 29.90
N GLY A 354 0.73 8.07 30.53
CA GLY A 354 -0.13 8.41 31.68
C GLY A 354 -1.36 9.25 31.30
N LEU A 355 -1.80 9.18 30.04
CA LEU A 355 -2.91 9.98 29.51
C LEU A 355 -4.25 9.24 29.49
N GLY A 356 -4.39 8.16 30.26
CA GLY A 356 -5.58 7.31 30.26
C GLY A 356 -6.87 8.08 30.59
N GLU A 357 -6.87 8.88 31.64
CA GLU A 357 -8.06 9.68 32.02
C GLU A 357 -8.44 10.71 30.95
N LEU A 358 -7.45 11.36 30.32
CA LEU A 358 -7.70 12.30 29.23
C LEU A 358 -8.31 11.59 28.03
N ILE A 359 -7.81 10.40 27.65
CA ILE A 359 -8.37 9.58 26.58
C ILE A 359 -9.83 9.23 26.89
N GLU A 360 -10.14 8.86 28.12
CA GLU A 360 -11.50 8.52 28.54
C GLU A 360 -12.47 9.71 28.52
N SER A 361 -11.97 10.95 28.47
CA SER A 361 -12.81 12.16 28.40
C SER A 361 -13.38 12.47 27.00
N PHE A 362 -12.92 11.78 25.96
CA PHE A 362 -13.40 11.98 24.58
C PHE A 362 -14.76 11.30 24.35
N ASP A 363 -15.51 11.76 23.35
CA ASP A 363 -16.82 11.16 23.04
C ASP A 363 -16.66 9.73 22.53
N VAL A 364 -15.62 9.49 21.72
CA VAL A 364 -15.35 8.20 21.07
C VAL A 364 -13.86 7.87 21.15
N VAL A 365 -13.55 6.62 21.54
CA VAL A 365 -12.19 6.08 21.57
C VAL A 365 -11.98 5.05 20.46
N VAL A 366 -10.96 5.29 19.63
CA VAL A 366 -10.63 4.49 18.45
C VAL A 366 -9.27 3.82 18.62
N ARG A 367 -9.18 2.53 18.32
CA ARG A 367 -7.94 1.74 18.45
C ARG A 367 -7.70 0.83 17.26
N THR A 368 -6.47 0.31 17.14
CA THR A 368 -6.11 -0.70 16.12
C THR A 368 -6.55 -2.13 16.48
N ARG A 369 -7.09 -2.35 17.68
CA ARG A 369 -7.72 -3.60 18.17
C ARG A 369 -8.73 -3.23 19.26
N HIS A 370 -9.72 -4.08 19.54
CA HIS A 370 -10.67 -3.79 20.63
C HIS A 370 -9.99 -3.85 22.01
N ALA A 371 -9.10 -4.81 22.23
CA ALA A 371 -8.31 -4.93 23.44
C ALA A 371 -7.28 -3.78 23.53
N PRO A 372 -7.25 -3.00 24.62
CA PRO A 372 -6.27 -1.95 24.80
C PRO A 372 -4.85 -2.53 24.97
N ALA A 373 -3.85 -1.80 24.48
CA ALA A 373 -2.45 -2.09 24.73
C ALA A 373 -1.94 -1.21 25.88
N GLY A 374 -1.11 -1.75 26.77
CA GLY A 374 -0.65 -1.06 27.98
C GLY A 374 -1.65 -1.14 29.15
N THR A 375 -1.38 -0.36 30.20
CA THR A 375 -2.22 -0.30 31.41
C THR A 375 -3.28 0.80 31.30
N TYR A 376 -4.33 0.73 32.13
CA TYR A 376 -5.42 1.73 32.15
C TYR A 376 -4.90 3.16 32.35
N GLU A 377 -3.97 3.37 33.27
CA GLU A 377 -3.36 4.68 33.54
C GLU A 377 -2.74 5.32 32.29
N HIS A 378 -2.12 4.51 31.44
CA HIS A 378 -1.39 5.01 30.28
C HIS A 378 -2.24 5.11 29.01
N ALA A 379 -3.27 4.27 28.87
CA ALA A 379 -3.98 4.11 27.60
C ALA A 379 -5.51 4.17 27.71
N GLY A 380 -6.08 4.24 28.91
CA GLY A 380 -7.51 4.03 29.14
C GLY A 380 -7.92 2.57 28.95
N GLY A 381 -9.20 2.27 29.15
CA GLY A 381 -9.78 0.94 29.02
C GLY A 381 -10.87 0.83 27.94
N ARG A 382 -11.45 1.96 27.52
CA ARG A 382 -12.56 1.99 26.55
C ARG A 382 -12.06 1.86 25.12
N THR A 383 -12.88 1.21 24.30
CA THR A 383 -12.78 1.18 22.85
C THR A 383 -14.18 1.19 22.25
N ASP A 384 -14.50 2.22 21.47
CA ASP A 384 -15.78 2.33 20.75
C ASP A 384 -15.66 1.81 19.31
N ILE A 385 -14.51 2.09 18.66
CA ILE A 385 -14.23 1.69 17.29
C ILE A 385 -12.88 0.97 17.21
N ALA A 386 -12.86 -0.23 16.63
CA ALA A 386 -11.65 -1.05 16.48
C ALA A 386 -11.29 -1.28 15.00
N TYR A 387 -10.09 -0.89 14.57
CA TYR A 387 -9.61 -1.06 13.19
C TYR A 387 -8.71 -2.27 13.03
N TYR A 388 -9.22 -3.33 12.41
CA TYR A 388 -8.47 -4.57 12.30
C TYR A 388 -7.57 -4.62 11.06
N ALA A 389 -6.37 -5.12 11.25
CA ALA A 389 -5.59 -5.67 10.15
C ALA A 389 -6.30 -6.92 9.61
N GLY A 390 -6.23 -7.13 8.30
CA GLY A 390 -6.99 -8.18 7.64
C GLY A 390 -6.75 -9.60 8.18
N ARG A 391 -5.50 -9.93 8.51
CA ARG A 391 -5.14 -11.22 9.09
C ARG A 391 -5.73 -11.40 10.50
N ASP A 392 -5.73 -10.35 11.31
CA ASP A 392 -6.24 -10.41 12.68
C ASP A 392 -7.76 -10.59 12.70
N LEU A 393 -8.47 -9.86 11.83
CA LEU A 393 -9.94 -9.98 11.73
C LEU A 393 -10.38 -11.41 11.48
N LEU A 394 -9.71 -12.12 10.58
CA LEU A 394 -10.10 -13.50 10.23
C LEU A 394 -9.64 -14.53 11.24
N ARG A 395 -8.42 -14.38 11.77
CA ARG A 395 -7.91 -15.29 12.79
C ARG A 395 -8.78 -15.24 14.04
N ASP A 396 -9.18 -14.04 14.45
CA ASP A 396 -9.86 -13.79 15.72
C ASP A 396 -11.36 -13.49 15.51
N PHE A 397 -11.95 -13.86 14.35
CA PHE A 397 -13.30 -13.41 13.96
C PHE A 397 -14.37 -13.77 15.00
N ALA A 398 -14.32 -15.00 15.55
CA ALA A 398 -15.29 -15.47 16.54
C ALA A 398 -15.19 -14.67 17.85
N GLU A 399 -13.98 -14.38 18.33
CA GLU A 399 -13.72 -13.55 19.52
C GLU A 399 -14.20 -12.11 19.30
N ILE A 400 -13.87 -11.54 18.14
CA ILE A 400 -14.29 -10.18 17.75
C ILE A 400 -15.82 -10.09 17.67
N SER A 401 -16.49 -11.10 17.08
CA SER A 401 -17.96 -11.13 16.99
C SER A 401 -18.59 -11.19 18.38
N ALA A 402 -18.09 -12.08 19.26
CA ALA A 402 -18.60 -12.19 20.63
C ALA A 402 -18.44 -10.86 21.41
N ALA A 403 -17.28 -10.21 21.28
CA ALA A 403 -17.03 -8.92 21.91
C ALA A 403 -17.93 -7.80 21.34
N ALA A 404 -18.18 -7.78 20.03
CA ALA A 404 -19.10 -6.83 19.42
C ALA A 404 -20.55 -7.06 19.86
N GLU A 405 -20.99 -8.32 19.87
CA GLU A 405 -22.35 -8.72 20.26
C GLU A 405 -22.65 -8.47 21.74
N SER A 406 -21.62 -8.54 22.60
CA SER A 406 -21.73 -8.17 24.01
C SER A 406 -21.70 -6.66 24.26
N GLY A 407 -21.51 -5.84 23.22
CA GLY A 407 -21.39 -4.38 23.33
C GLY A 407 -20.05 -3.88 23.88
N THR A 408 -18.99 -4.70 23.84
CA THR A 408 -17.64 -4.29 24.27
C THR A 408 -17.11 -3.11 23.46
N PHE A 409 -17.47 -3.07 22.18
CA PHE A 409 -17.23 -1.95 21.28
C PHE A 409 -18.40 -1.86 20.29
N GLN A 410 -18.57 -0.71 19.66
CA GLN A 410 -19.73 -0.41 18.83
C GLN A 410 -19.50 -0.76 17.36
N ARG A 411 -18.26 -0.57 16.87
CA ARG A 411 -17.88 -0.84 15.47
C ARG A 411 -16.50 -1.44 15.31
N ALA A 412 -16.40 -2.44 14.44
CA ALA A 412 -15.16 -2.89 13.86
C ALA A 412 -15.02 -2.33 12.44
N VAL A 413 -13.82 -1.91 12.06
CA VAL A 413 -13.50 -1.46 10.71
C VAL A 413 -12.48 -2.39 10.08
N THR A 414 -12.75 -2.81 8.85
CA THR A 414 -11.87 -3.66 8.04
C THR A 414 -11.45 -2.99 6.73
N ARG A 415 -10.50 -3.61 6.04
CA ARG A 415 -10.04 -3.15 4.72
C ARG A 415 -11.12 -3.40 3.66
N PRO A 416 -11.23 -2.53 2.65
CA PRO A 416 -12.27 -2.64 1.63
C PRO A 416 -12.25 -3.98 0.88
N PHE A 417 -11.07 -4.55 0.62
CA PHE A 417 -10.98 -5.83 -0.10
C PHE A 417 -11.53 -7.05 0.67
N PHE A 418 -11.93 -6.89 1.94
CA PHE A 418 -12.63 -7.96 2.68
C PHE A 418 -14.08 -8.13 2.28
N VAL A 419 -14.68 -7.19 1.52
CA VAL A 419 -16.05 -7.38 0.98
C VAL A 419 -16.16 -8.63 0.10
N GLU A 420 -15.02 -9.13 -0.38
CA GLU A 420 -14.91 -10.32 -1.22
C GLU A 420 -14.34 -11.53 -0.47
N ALA A 421 -14.20 -11.45 0.86
CA ALA A 421 -13.70 -12.55 1.67
C ALA A 421 -14.76 -13.66 1.75
N PRO A 422 -14.43 -14.92 1.38
CA PRO A 422 -15.40 -16.01 1.36
C PRO A 422 -16.07 -16.29 2.71
N SER A 423 -15.39 -15.97 3.81
CA SER A 423 -15.90 -16.14 5.18
C SER A 423 -16.95 -15.10 5.60
N LEU A 424 -17.15 -14.03 4.82
CA LEU A 424 -18.07 -12.93 5.13
C LEU A 424 -19.29 -12.93 4.20
N GLN A 425 -19.92 -14.10 4.03
CA GLN A 425 -21.13 -14.23 3.19
C GLN A 425 -22.29 -13.39 3.71
N LYS A 426 -22.39 -13.21 5.03
CA LYS A 426 -23.34 -12.31 5.69
C LYS A 426 -22.55 -11.25 6.44
N TRP A 427 -22.73 -9.98 6.06
CA TRP A 427 -22.03 -8.87 6.68
C TRP A 427 -22.69 -8.51 8.02
N PRO A 428 -21.99 -8.63 9.16
CA PRO A 428 -22.57 -8.26 10.44
C PRO A 428 -22.67 -6.74 10.58
N GLN A 429 -23.68 -6.26 11.29
CA GLN A 429 -23.92 -4.81 11.47
C GLN A 429 -22.79 -4.10 12.22
N TRP A 430 -22.08 -4.82 13.09
CA TRP A 430 -20.93 -4.29 13.83
C TRP A 430 -19.68 -4.13 12.96
N LEU A 431 -19.62 -4.73 11.76
CA LEU A 431 -18.46 -4.67 10.86
C LEU A 431 -18.71 -3.69 9.71
N ARG A 432 -17.75 -2.79 9.49
CA ARG A 432 -17.76 -1.83 8.38
C ARG A 432 -16.51 -2.03 7.49
N PRO A 433 -16.65 -2.13 6.16
CA PRO A 433 -15.51 -1.95 5.27
C PRO A 433 -15.19 -0.45 5.14
N ALA A 434 -13.95 -0.06 5.42
CA ALA A 434 -13.52 1.33 5.26
C ALA A 434 -13.59 1.78 3.79
N ARG A 435 -13.95 3.04 3.55
CA ARG A 435 -13.82 3.71 2.24
C ARG A 435 -12.39 4.16 1.98
N PHE A 436 -11.46 3.28 2.28
CA PHE A 436 -10.06 3.54 2.00
C PHE A 436 -9.77 3.18 0.55
N GLU A 437 -10.14 4.07 -0.36
CA GLU A 437 -9.63 4.01 -1.73
C GLU A 437 -8.23 4.62 -1.72
N GLN A 438 -7.38 4.10 -2.58
CA GLN A 438 -6.00 4.53 -2.81
C GLN A 438 -5.63 5.97 -2.37
N GLY A 439 -5.12 6.19 -1.15
CA GLY A 439 -4.46 7.45 -0.78
C GLY A 439 -3.27 7.78 -1.69
N LEU A 440 -2.83 9.04 -1.68
CA LEU A 440 -1.65 9.53 -2.42
C LEU A 440 -0.31 9.09 -1.82
N TYR A 441 -0.19 7.82 -1.45
CA TYR A 441 1.10 7.23 -1.11
C TYR A 441 1.88 6.87 -2.38
N PHE A 442 3.16 7.22 -2.40
CA PHE A 442 4.05 6.88 -3.51
C PHE A 442 4.38 5.38 -3.53
N ARG A 443 4.72 4.83 -2.35
CA ARG A 443 5.14 3.44 -2.17
C ARG A 443 4.51 2.83 -0.92
N GLY A 444 4.39 1.50 -0.95
CA GLY A 444 3.77 0.75 0.12
C GLY A 444 2.27 1.04 0.25
N ALA A 445 1.75 0.81 1.44
CA ALA A 445 0.41 1.17 1.86
C ALA A 445 0.51 1.86 3.22
N PRO A 446 -0.43 2.75 3.60
CA PRO A 446 -0.33 3.45 4.89
C PRO A 446 -0.33 2.49 6.08
N MET A 447 0.28 2.89 7.19
CA MET A 447 0.20 2.19 8.47
C MET A 447 -1.20 2.29 9.10
N GLY A 448 -1.39 1.60 10.23
CA GLY A 448 -2.67 1.54 10.93
C GLY A 448 -3.20 2.93 11.29
N LEU A 449 -2.36 3.77 11.91
CA LEU A 449 -2.73 5.12 12.34
C LEU A 449 -3.22 5.98 11.16
N GLN A 450 -2.43 6.06 10.09
CA GLN A 450 -2.75 6.89 8.92
C GLN A 450 -4.05 6.45 8.26
N ARG A 451 -4.33 5.14 8.24
CA ARG A 451 -5.63 4.63 7.77
C ARG A 451 -6.79 5.04 8.67
N ILE A 452 -6.61 4.98 9.99
CA ILE A 452 -7.63 5.38 10.96
C ILE A 452 -7.94 6.86 10.78
N VAL A 453 -6.91 7.71 10.84
CA VAL A 453 -7.05 9.17 10.69
C VAL A 453 -7.70 9.53 9.36
N TYR A 454 -7.25 8.94 8.26
CA TYR A 454 -7.83 9.16 6.94
C TYR A 454 -9.30 8.73 6.85
N ASP A 455 -9.67 7.60 7.45
CA ASP A 455 -11.07 7.12 7.43
C ASP A 455 -11.97 8.01 8.30
N LEU A 456 -11.52 8.42 9.48
CA LEU A 456 -12.28 9.28 10.39
C LEU A 456 -12.50 10.69 9.82
N LEU A 457 -11.50 11.29 9.16
CA LEU A 457 -11.63 12.63 8.56
C LEU A 457 -12.74 12.73 7.50
N GLN A 458 -13.16 11.61 6.90
CA GLN A 458 -14.27 11.58 5.94
C GLN A 458 -15.65 11.83 6.58
N PHE A 459 -15.74 11.71 7.90
CA PHE A 459 -16.98 11.80 8.67
C PHE A 459 -17.08 13.09 9.49
N GLN A 460 -16.21 14.09 9.23
CA GLN A 460 -16.32 15.43 9.83
C GLN A 460 -16.35 15.41 11.38
N PRO A 461 -15.33 14.85 12.06
CA PRO A 461 -15.22 14.96 13.50
C PRO A 461 -15.06 16.43 13.92
N ALA A 462 -15.52 16.77 15.13
CA ALA A 462 -15.27 18.10 15.71
C ALA A 462 -13.80 18.25 16.15
N GLU A 463 -13.20 17.16 16.64
CA GLU A 463 -11.80 17.09 17.05
C GLU A 463 -11.28 15.66 16.80
N LEU A 464 -10.04 15.56 16.34
CA LEU A 464 -9.35 14.27 16.20
C LEU A 464 -8.00 14.33 16.92
N ALA A 465 -7.96 13.78 18.13
CA ALA A 465 -6.76 13.74 18.96
C ALA A 465 -6.05 12.39 18.82
N VAL A 466 -4.72 12.39 18.75
CA VAL A 466 -3.88 11.20 18.58
C VAL A 466 -2.97 11.02 19.79
N PHE A 467 -3.03 9.82 20.36
CA PHE A 467 -2.30 9.40 21.55
C PHE A 467 -1.48 8.14 21.26
N ASN A 468 -0.42 7.92 22.03
CA ASN A 468 0.35 6.67 22.07
C ASN A 468 0.74 6.14 20.67
N ALA A 469 1.17 7.04 19.78
CA ALA A 469 1.63 6.70 18.44
C ALA A 469 3.02 7.30 18.19
N ASP A 470 4.04 6.55 18.53
CA ASP A 470 5.46 6.92 18.36
C ASP A 470 5.99 6.79 16.93
N LEU A 471 5.17 6.29 15.99
CA LEU A 471 5.55 6.03 14.60
C LEU A 471 6.85 5.20 14.49
N TYR A 472 7.05 4.24 15.39
CA TYR A 472 8.25 3.39 15.51
C TYR A 472 9.55 4.11 15.91
N ALA A 473 9.46 5.37 16.31
CA ALA A 473 10.60 6.10 16.87
C ALA A 473 10.76 5.90 18.39
N GLY A 474 9.88 5.11 19.04
CA GLY A 474 9.99 4.78 20.46
C GLY A 474 11.09 3.76 20.77
N GLU A 475 11.23 3.45 22.06
CA GLU A 475 12.22 2.49 22.58
C GLU A 475 11.81 1.02 22.42
N THR A 476 10.55 0.77 22.05
CA THR A 476 10.01 -0.58 21.84
C THR A 476 9.23 -0.64 20.53
N PHE A 477 9.05 -1.84 19.96
CA PHE A 477 8.25 -1.99 18.72
C PHE A 477 6.75 -1.71 18.94
N ALA A 478 6.26 -2.00 20.15
CA ALA A 478 4.90 -1.75 20.60
C ALA A 478 4.82 -1.96 22.12
N ALA A 479 3.76 -1.42 22.73
CA ALA A 479 3.43 -1.70 24.12
C ALA A 479 3.18 -3.20 24.38
N SER A 480 3.41 -3.59 25.63
CA SER A 480 3.06 -4.92 26.13
C SER A 480 1.58 -5.23 25.85
N GLY A 481 1.30 -6.46 25.43
CA GLY A 481 -0.04 -6.94 25.09
C GLY A 481 -0.51 -6.65 23.67
N TYR A 482 0.20 -5.84 22.86
CA TYR A 482 -0.27 -5.52 21.51
C TYR A 482 -0.18 -6.69 20.52
N ARG A 483 1.05 -7.10 20.17
CA ARG A 483 1.34 -8.27 19.31
C ARG A 483 2.68 -8.89 19.67
N ALA A 484 2.66 -10.12 20.17
CA ALA A 484 3.89 -10.84 20.53
C ALA A 484 4.86 -11.05 19.36
N SER A 485 4.37 -11.06 18.12
CA SER A 485 5.19 -11.26 16.92
C SER A 485 6.01 -10.04 16.47
N TYR A 486 5.82 -8.85 17.07
CA TYR A 486 6.64 -7.67 16.81
C TYR A 486 7.86 -7.67 17.73
N SER A 487 8.97 -8.23 17.23
CA SER A 487 10.16 -8.45 18.06
C SER A 487 11.49 -8.12 17.38
N ALA A 488 11.64 -8.47 16.10
CA ALA A 488 12.85 -8.20 15.32
C ALA A 488 12.59 -8.42 13.83
N PHE A 489 13.50 -7.99 12.95
CA PHE A 489 13.47 -8.42 11.56
C PHE A 489 13.94 -9.87 11.38
N GLY A 490 13.36 -10.55 10.39
CA GLY A 490 13.87 -11.82 9.87
C GLY A 490 12.79 -12.81 9.46
N PRO A 491 13.11 -14.10 9.34
CA PRO A 491 12.23 -15.04 8.66
C PRO A 491 10.83 -15.12 9.28
N HIS A 492 9.81 -14.96 8.44
CA HIS A 492 8.38 -14.99 8.78
C HIS A 492 7.96 -13.99 9.88
N ASN A 493 8.76 -12.97 10.17
CA ASN A 493 8.44 -11.98 11.19
C ASN A 493 7.54 -10.87 10.63
N GLN A 494 6.51 -10.50 11.39
CA GLN A 494 5.57 -9.45 10.99
C GLN A 494 6.21 -8.05 11.00
N THR A 495 7.29 -7.83 11.76
CA THR A 495 8.06 -6.59 11.75
C THR A 495 8.61 -6.30 10.36
N ASN A 496 8.87 -7.31 9.53
CA ASN A 496 9.31 -7.09 8.14
C ASN A 496 8.32 -6.25 7.34
N ASP A 497 7.02 -6.36 7.63
CA ASP A 497 5.98 -5.59 6.95
C ASP A 497 6.20 -4.08 7.17
N VAL A 498 6.73 -3.66 8.32
CA VAL A 498 7.03 -2.25 8.67
C VAL A 498 7.97 -1.59 7.67
N VAL A 499 8.88 -2.35 7.06
CA VAL A 499 9.84 -1.80 6.07
C VAL A 499 9.36 -2.06 4.64
N ILE A 500 8.97 -3.30 4.33
CA ILE A 500 8.70 -3.70 2.94
C ILE A 500 7.33 -3.23 2.44
N MET A 501 6.35 -3.06 3.33
CA MET A 501 4.98 -2.67 2.97
C MET A 501 4.67 -1.21 3.26
N HIS A 502 5.51 -0.50 3.99
CA HIS A 502 5.26 0.86 4.48
C HIS A 502 6.38 1.83 4.07
N ASP A 503 6.14 3.12 4.28
CA ASP A 503 7.09 4.19 3.99
C ASP A 503 7.13 5.15 5.17
N LEU A 504 7.96 4.83 6.16
CA LEU A 504 7.91 5.49 7.47
C LEU A 504 8.18 6.99 7.38
N ALA A 505 9.09 7.45 6.50
CA ALA A 505 9.34 8.87 6.29
C ALA A 505 8.13 9.59 5.68
N TYR A 506 7.52 9.02 4.64
CA TYR A 506 6.32 9.60 4.05
C TYR A 506 5.14 9.60 5.04
N GLU A 507 4.98 8.53 5.79
CA GLU A 507 3.92 8.39 6.79
C GLU A 507 4.10 9.34 7.98
N PHE A 508 5.35 9.59 8.39
CA PHE A 508 5.71 10.63 9.34
C PHE A 508 5.35 12.02 8.79
N ARG A 509 5.87 12.39 7.61
CA ARG A 509 5.57 13.70 6.98
C ARG A 509 4.08 13.93 6.81
N TRP A 510 3.35 12.91 6.36
CA TRP A 510 1.92 13.01 6.15
C TRP A 510 1.19 13.30 7.48
N THR A 511 1.51 12.57 8.56
CA THR A 511 0.90 12.81 9.88
C THR A 511 1.29 14.18 10.44
N ALA A 512 2.57 14.56 10.34
CA ALA A 512 3.07 15.86 10.80
C ALA A 512 2.36 17.03 10.09
N ARG A 513 2.11 16.90 8.78
CA ARG A 513 1.35 17.91 8.01
C ARG A 513 -0.10 18.03 8.45
N LEU A 514 -0.78 16.91 8.72
CA LEU A 514 -2.14 16.97 9.25
C LEU A 514 -2.17 17.67 10.62
N HIS A 515 -1.16 17.42 11.45
CA HIS A 515 -1.02 18.09 12.74
C HIS A 515 -0.79 19.59 12.57
N GLN A 516 0.15 19.99 11.71
CA GLN A 516 0.45 21.39 11.41
C GLN A 516 -0.76 22.13 10.79
N ALA A 517 -1.58 21.44 10.00
CA ALA A 517 -2.80 21.98 9.43
C ALA A 517 -3.97 22.08 10.44
N GLY A 518 -3.79 21.61 11.68
CA GLY A 518 -4.84 21.57 12.69
C GLY A 518 -5.93 20.54 12.43
N LEU A 519 -5.70 19.59 11.52
CA LEU A 519 -6.64 18.49 11.23
C LEU A 519 -6.57 17.37 12.27
N ILE A 520 -5.45 17.28 12.99
CA ILE A 520 -5.30 16.42 14.17
C ILE A 520 -4.55 17.16 15.29
N THR A 521 -4.88 16.83 16.53
CA THR A 521 -4.13 17.24 17.73
C THR A 521 -3.31 16.06 18.21
N ALA A 522 -2.00 16.23 18.41
CA ALA A 522 -1.15 15.18 18.95
C ALA A 522 -0.89 15.40 20.44
N HIS A 523 -0.81 14.32 21.21
CA HIS A 523 -0.52 14.36 22.65
C HIS A 523 0.62 13.41 23.03
N GLY A 524 1.29 13.70 24.16
CA GLY A 524 2.33 12.87 24.73
C GLY A 524 3.47 12.58 23.75
N THR A 525 3.92 11.33 23.73
CA THR A 525 4.93 10.77 22.81
C THR A 525 4.57 11.05 21.34
N THR A 526 3.28 11.07 20.99
CA THR A 526 2.88 11.41 19.61
C THR A 526 3.26 12.85 19.26
N ALA A 527 2.99 13.80 20.18
CA ALA A 527 3.34 15.21 19.98
C ALA A 527 4.85 15.41 19.92
N GLU A 528 5.59 14.73 20.81
CA GLU A 528 7.06 14.73 20.81
C GLU A 528 7.60 14.27 19.45
N VAL A 529 7.16 13.11 18.97
CA VAL A 529 7.65 12.56 17.69
C VAL A 529 7.28 13.49 16.53
N LEU A 530 6.05 14.00 16.45
CA LEU A 530 5.64 14.90 15.37
C LEU A 530 6.29 16.29 15.41
N SER A 531 6.95 16.65 16.52
CA SER A 531 7.74 17.88 16.64
C SER A 531 9.15 17.75 16.05
N LEU A 532 9.61 16.53 15.76
CA LEU A 532 10.92 16.27 15.18
C LEU A 532 11.02 16.82 13.74
N SER A 533 12.22 17.16 13.31
CA SER A 533 12.49 17.24 11.86
C SER A 533 12.49 15.84 11.25
N GLU A 534 12.32 15.72 9.93
CA GLU A 534 12.43 14.41 9.26
C GLU A 534 13.80 13.76 9.53
N ASN A 535 14.89 14.53 9.49
CA ASN A 535 16.23 14.00 9.75
C ASN A 535 16.38 13.47 11.18
N ASP A 536 15.79 14.16 12.17
CA ASP A 536 15.84 13.72 13.56
C ASP A 536 14.97 12.46 13.76
N TYR A 537 13.79 12.41 13.13
CA TYR A 537 12.94 11.22 13.11
C TYR A 537 13.67 10.01 12.52
N LEU A 538 14.32 10.18 11.35
CA LEU A 538 15.09 9.12 10.71
C LEU A 538 16.28 8.68 11.56
N SER A 539 17.02 9.63 12.13
CA SER A 539 18.12 9.31 13.06
C SER A 539 17.63 8.51 14.26
N ARG A 540 16.44 8.86 14.79
CA ARG A 540 15.82 8.13 15.88
C ARG A 540 15.41 6.71 15.48
N LEU A 541 14.86 6.49 14.28
CA LEU A 541 14.59 5.14 13.74
C LEU A 541 15.87 4.30 13.65
N GLU A 542 16.98 4.88 13.19
CA GLU A 542 18.27 4.21 13.04
C GLU A 542 18.91 3.84 14.38
N SER A 543 18.70 4.65 15.42
CA SER A 543 19.13 4.35 16.80
C SER A 543 18.16 3.47 17.58
N GLY A 544 16.91 3.35 17.12
CA GLY A 544 15.84 2.66 17.81
C GLY A 544 15.78 1.14 17.54
N PRO A 545 14.72 0.47 17.99
CA PRO A 545 14.56 -0.98 17.86
C PRO A 545 14.63 -1.48 16.41
N LEU A 546 14.13 -0.68 15.46
CA LEU A 546 14.21 -1.02 14.04
C LEU A 546 15.66 -1.01 13.55
N GLY A 547 16.42 0.05 13.80
CA GLY A 547 17.82 0.15 13.36
C GLY A 547 18.79 -0.78 14.11
N VAL A 548 18.60 -0.98 15.42
CA VAL A 548 19.45 -1.88 16.23
C VAL A 548 19.10 -3.34 15.98
N GLY A 549 17.80 -3.67 15.88
CA GLY A 549 17.33 -5.03 15.61
C GLY A 549 17.81 -5.58 14.26
N SER A 550 18.08 -4.70 13.30
CA SER A 550 18.78 -5.03 12.05
C SER A 550 20.22 -5.49 12.26
N LYS A 551 20.95 -4.85 13.16
CA LYS A 551 22.40 -5.05 13.37
C LYS A 551 22.70 -6.22 14.31
N ALA A 552 21.86 -6.44 15.33
CA ALA A 552 22.12 -7.44 16.39
C ALA A 552 22.10 -8.90 15.90
N ARG A 553 21.37 -9.23 14.82
CA ARG A 553 21.35 -10.59 14.25
C ARG A 553 22.58 -10.96 13.43
N GLU A 554 23.39 -9.97 13.03
CA GLU A 554 24.56 -10.21 12.18
C GLU A 554 25.77 -10.70 12.99
N GLY A 555 25.76 -10.54 14.32
CA GLY A 555 26.84 -10.99 15.22
C GLY A 555 26.60 -12.34 15.90
N GLY A 556 25.41 -12.95 15.76
CA GLY A 556 25.03 -14.19 16.44
C GLY A 556 24.88 -15.35 15.46
N VAL A 557 25.88 -16.23 15.42
CA VAL A 557 25.75 -17.56 14.81
C VAL A 557 24.67 -18.33 15.59
N SER A 558 23.59 -18.73 14.91
CA SER A 558 22.61 -19.70 15.41
C SER A 558 23.12 -21.12 15.27
#